data_AF-A0A2D7JER1-F1
#
_entry.id   AF-A0A2D7JER1-F1
#
_cell.length_a   1.000
_cell.length_b   1.000
_cell.length_c   1.000
_cell.angle_alpha   90.00
_cell.angle_beta   90.00
_cell.angle_gamma   90.00
#
_symmetry.space_group_name_H-M   'P 1'
#
loop_
_entity.id
_entity.type
_entity.pdbx_description
1 polymer ?
#
loop_
_entity_poly.entity_id
_entity_poly.type
_entity_poly.pdbx_seq_one_letter_code
_entity_poly.pdbx_strand_id
1 'polypeptide(L)'
;MGEARRRAAQGLPPRQQKPNAGSVDTSPRVVPWFPLTRNQTQQFMAVTTRGAWIGIGAMVVLWVTVRFIGPAAGWWTLSDMP
;
A
#
# COMPACT_ATOMS: atom_id res chain seq x y z
N MET A 1 16.44 32.40 10.57
CA MET A 1 15.43 33.46 10.87
C MET A 1 15.64 34.80 10.13
N GLY A 2 16.83 35.12 9.58
CA GLY A 2 17.08 36.45 8.98
C GLY A 2 16.45 36.70 7.60
N GLU A 3 16.20 35.65 6.81
CA GLU A 3 15.66 35.77 5.45
C GLU A 3 14.18 36.18 5.39
N ALA A 4 13.38 35.78 6.40
CA ALA A 4 11.99 36.19 6.52
C ALA A 4 11.88 37.70 6.80
N ARG A 5 12.76 38.24 7.67
CA ARG A 5 12.80 39.67 8.01
C ARG A 5 13.29 40.53 6.84
N ARG A 6 14.22 40.00 6.02
CA ARG A 6 14.70 40.68 4.79
C ARG A 6 13.60 40.81 3.73
N ARG A 7 12.75 39.78 3.55
CA ARG A 7 11.63 39.85 2.60
C ARG A 7 10.51 40.79 3.08
N ALA A 8 10.23 40.80 4.38
CA ALA A 8 9.28 41.72 4.97
C ALA A 8 9.73 43.19 4.79
N ALA A 9 11.03 43.49 4.96
CA ALA A 9 11.58 44.82 4.72
C ALA A 9 11.51 45.27 3.25
N GLN A 10 11.47 44.31 2.31
CA GLN A 10 11.32 44.57 0.87
C GLN A 10 9.86 44.55 0.42
N GLY A 11 8.90 44.36 1.33
CA GLY A 11 7.46 44.27 0.99
C GLY A 11 7.08 43.03 0.17
N LEU A 12 7.95 42.01 0.08
CA LEU A 12 7.65 40.79 -0.66
C LEU A 12 6.74 39.87 0.16
N PRO A 13 5.74 39.23 -0.48
CA PRO A 13 4.87 38.29 0.20
C PRO A 13 5.67 37.11 0.79
N PRO A 14 5.18 36.48 1.87
CA PRO A 14 5.78 35.28 2.45
C PRO A 14 5.98 34.21 1.36
N ARG A 15 7.08 33.45 1.44
CA ARG A 15 7.35 32.36 0.49
C ARG A 15 6.17 31.38 0.54
N GLN A 16 5.32 31.41 -0.49
CA GLN A 16 4.26 30.42 -0.63
C GLN A 16 4.95 29.05 -0.80
N GLN A 17 4.74 28.16 0.16
CA GLN A 17 5.09 26.76 -0.01
C GLN A 17 4.26 26.27 -1.20
N LYS A 18 4.96 25.91 -2.28
CA LYS A 18 4.35 25.36 -3.48
C LYS A 18 3.44 24.21 -3.04
N PRO A 19 2.14 24.22 -3.36
CA PRO A 19 1.29 23.07 -3.08
C PRO A 19 1.95 21.88 -3.76
N ASN A 20 1.96 20.72 -3.10
CA ASN A 20 2.39 19.46 -3.68
C ASN A 20 1.55 19.18 -4.93
N ALA A 21 1.96 19.72 -6.07
CA ALA A 21 1.48 19.32 -7.38
C ALA A 21 1.83 17.83 -7.46
N GLY A 22 0.78 17.00 -7.44
CA GLY A 22 0.85 15.56 -7.28
C GLY A 22 2.04 14.98 -8.01
N SER A 23 2.84 14.23 -7.26
CA SER A 23 4.08 13.56 -7.68
C SER A 23 4.05 13.19 -9.16
N VAL A 24 4.64 14.04 -10.00
CA VAL A 24 4.83 13.74 -11.42
C VAL A 24 5.88 12.64 -11.45
N ASP A 25 5.42 11.42 -11.71
CA ASP A 25 6.25 10.21 -11.71
C ASP A 25 7.39 10.36 -12.72
N THR A 26 8.59 10.66 -12.22
CA THR A 26 9.80 10.93 -13.03
C THR A 26 10.57 9.64 -13.34
N SER A 27 9.97 8.49 -13.03
CA SER A 27 10.60 7.19 -13.15
C SER A 27 10.81 6.81 -14.62
N PRO A 28 11.93 6.14 -14.97
CA PRO A 28 12.16 5.64 -16.32
C PRO A 28 10.97 4.79 -16.80
N ARG A 29 10.43 5.12 -17.97
CA ARG A 29 9.43 4.29 -18.64
C ARG A 29 10.05 2.93 -18.92
N VAL A 30 9.31 1.85 -18.66
CA VAL A 30 9.82 0.49 -18.86
C VAL A 30 10.08 0.22 -20.35
N VAL A 31 9.29 0.85 -21.22
CA VAL A 31 9.45 0.86 -22.67
C VAL A 31 9.05 2.24 -23.22
N PRO A 32 9.75 2.81 -24.21
CA PRO A 32 9.51 4.19 -24.66
C PRO A 32 8.14 4.43 -25.31
N TRP A 33 7.56 3.38 -25.91
CA TRP A 33 6.33 3.45 -26.70
C TRP A 33 5.05 3.12 -25.90
N PHE A 34 5.18 2.61 -24.67
CA PHE A 34 4.06 2.19 -23.83
C PHE A 34 4.04 3.01 -22.54
N PRO A 35 2.90 3.61 -22.15
CA PRO A 35 2.81 4.49 -21.00
C PRO A 35 2.74 3.70 -19.67
N LEU A 36 3.73 2.83 -19.43
CA LEU A 36 3.90 2.08 -18.19
C LEU A 36 5.19 2.52 -17.52
N THR A 37 5.06 3.24 -16.42
CA THR A 37 6.22 3.66 -15.61
C THR A 37 6.67 2.50 -14.74
N ARG A 38 7.97 2.41 -14.45
CA ARG A 38 8.49 1.37 -13.55
C ARG A 38 7.83 1.44 -12.17
N ASN A 39 7.47 2.63 -11.73
CA ASN A 39 6.79 2.86 -10.45
C ASN A 39 5.38 2.23 -10.43
N GLN A 40 4.60 2.34 -11.52
CA GLN A 40 3.29 1.70 -11.64
C GLN A 40 3.38 0.17 -11.51
N THR A 41 4.39 -0.45 -12.14
CA THR A 41 4.61 -1.89 -12.02
C THR A 41 5.00 -2.29 -10.60
N GLN A 42 5.89 -1.53 -9.95
CA GLN A 42 6.29 -1.77 -8.56
C GLN A 42 5.10 -1.63 -7.59
N GLN A 43 4.26 -0.63 -7.80
CA GLN A 43 3.06 -0.41 -6.99
C GLN A 43 2.04 -1.54 -7.18
N PHE A 44 1.83 -2.00 -8.42
CA PHE A 44 0.97 -3.15 -8.72
C PHE A 44 1.48 -4.44 -8.06
N MET A 45 2.78 -4.71 -8.16
CA MET A 45 3.40 -5.87 -7.51
C MET A 45 3.26 -5.76 -5.99
N ALA A 46 3.52 -4.59 -5.40
CA ALA A 46 3.39 -4.39 -3.96
C ALA A 46 1.97 -4.67 -3.47
N VAL A 47 0.94 -4.20 -4.18
CA VAL A 47 -0.47 -4.47 -3.86
C VAL A 47 -0.79 -5.95 -4.02
N THR A 48 -0.40 -6.56 -5.13
CA THR A 48 -0.68 -7.98 -5.41
C THR A 48 0.02 -8.91 -4.42
N THR A 49 1.29 -8.66 -4.11
CA THR A 49 2.04 -9.41 -3.10
C THR A 49 1.40 -9.27 -1.73
N ARG A 50 0.99 -8.06 -1.33
CA ARG A 50 0.27 -7.85 -0.07
C ARG A 50 -1.07 -8.59 -0.05
N GLY A 51 -1.80 -8.59 -1.16
CA GLY A 51 -3.03 -9.36 -1.34
C GLY A 51 -2.81 -10.87 -1.21
N ALA A 52 -1.72 -11.40 -1.78
CA ALA A 52 -1.36 -12.80 -1.68
C ALA A 52 -1.13 -13.22 -0.22
N TRP A 53 -0.42 -12.41 0.56
CA TRP A 53 -0.22 -12.66 2.01
C TRP A 53 -1.54 -12.65 2.79
N ILE A 54 -2.47 -11.76 2.44
CA ILE A 54 -3.82 -11.76 3.04
C ILE A 54 -4.56 -13.05 2.68
N GLY A 55 -4.49 -13.49 1.43
CA GLY A 55 -5.13 -14.72 0.97
C GLY A 55 -4.57 -15.96 1.68
N ILE A 56 -3.25 -16.07 1.81
CA ILE A 56 -2.60 -17.15 2.57
C ILE A 56 -3.05 -17.12 4.03
N GLY A 57 -3.01 -15.95 4.67
CA GLY A 57 -3.46 -15.79 6.05
C GLY A 57 -4.92 -16.19 6.24
N ALA A 58 -5.81 -15.74 5.35
CA ALA A 58 -7.22 -16.11 5.37
C ALA A 58 -7.44 -17.61 5.18
N MET A 59 -6.69 -18.26 4.28
CA MET A 59 -6.78 -19.69 4.06
C MET A 59 -6.36 -20.49 5.30
N VAL A 60 -5.28 -20.08 5.96
CA VAL A 60 -4.80 -20.70 7.21
C VAL A 60 -5.82 -20.50 8.34
N VAL A 61 -6.34 -19.28 8.51
CA VAL A 61 -7.35 -18.98 9.53
C VAL A 61 -8.62 -19.80 9.30
N LEU A 62 -9.10 -19.88 8.06
CA LEU A 62 -10.25 -20.70 7.71
C LEU A 62 -9.97 -22.19 7.99
N TRP A 63 -8.81 -22.69 7.59
CA TRP A 63 -8.42 -24.07 7.87
C TRP A 63 -8.39 -24.38 9.37
N VAL A 64 -7.79 -23.51 10.19
CA VAL A 64 -7.76 -23.68 11.66
C VAL A 64 -9.18 -23.61 12.24
N THR A 65 -9.99 -22.67 11.77
CA THR A 65 -11.37 -22.52 12.22
C THR A 65 -12.17 -23.78 11.92
N VAL A 66 -12.03 -24.30 10.71
CA VAL A 66 -12.74 -25.52 10.29
C VAL A 66 -12.26 -26.75 11.05
N ARG A 67 -10.94 -26.87 11.27
CA ARG A 67 -10.34 -28.10 11.80
C ARG A 67 -10.30 -28.17 13.32
N PHE A 68 -10.27 -27.04 14.00
CA PHE A 68 -10.14 -26.97 15.46
C PHE A 68 -11.30 -26.24 16.13
N ILE A 69 -11.64 -25.03 15.68
CA ILE A 69 -12.67 -24.22 16.34
C ILE A 69 -14.05 -24.86 16.17
N GLY A 70 -14.41 -25.30 14.96
CA GLY A 70 -15.68 -25.97 14.71
C GLY A 70 -15.91 -27.20 15.58
N PRO A 71 -14.97 -28.16 15.61
CA PRO A 71 -15.06 -29.33 16.49
C PRO A 71 -15.05 -28.97 17.98
N ALA A 72 -14.18 -28.04 18.41
CA ALA A 72 -14.10 -27.64 19.82
C ALA A 72 -15.35 -26.88 20.31
N ALA A 73 -16.00 -26.12 19.42
CA ALA A 73 -17.26 -25.44 19.68
C ALA A 73 -18.49 -26.36 19.53
N GLY A 74 -18.30 -27.60 19.06
CA GLY A 74 -19.38 -28.57 18.85
C GLY A 74 -20.26 -28.30 17.62
N TRP A 75 -19.82 -27.49 16.67
CA TRP A 75 -20.59 -27.17 15.46
C TRP A 75 -20.65 -28.34 14.46
N TRP A 76 -19.58 -29.13 14.37
CA TRP A 76 -19.52 -30.37 13.61
C TRP A 76 -18.43 -31.28 14.16
N THR A 77 -18.51 -32.56 13.82
CA THR A 77 -17.51 -33.59 14.15
C THR A 77 -16.82 -34.02 12.87
N LEU A 78 -15.53 -34.33 12.95
CA LEU A 78 -14.82 -34.91 11.81
C LEU A 78 -15.21 -36.37 11.65
N SER A 79 -15.48 -36.76 10.42
CA SER A 79 -15.88 -38.12 10.03
C SER A 79 -14.73 -39.13 10.07
N ASP A 80 -13.51 -38.62 10.04
CA ASP A 80 -12.25 -39.34 9.87
C ASP A 80 -11.60 -39.74 11.22
N MET A 81 -12.30 -39.54 12.34
CA MET A 81 -11.88 -40.03 13.66
C MET A 81 -12.28 -41.52 13.80
N PRO A 82 -11.33 -42.43 14.13
CA PRO A 82 -11.61 -43.86 14.33
C PRO A 82 -12.48 -44.15 15.56
#